data_AF-A0A9E3Z7N8-F1
#
_entry.id   AF-A0A9E3Z7N8-F1
#
_cell.length_a   1.000
_cell.length_b   1.000
_cell.length_c   1.000
_cell.angle_alpha   90.00
_cell.angle_beta   90.00
_cell.angle_gamma   90.00
#
_symmetry.space_group_name_H-M   'P 1'
#
loop_
_entity.id
_entity.type
_entity.pdbx_description
1 polymer ?
#
loop_
_entity_poly.entity_id
_entity_poly.type
_entity_poly.pdbx_seq_one_letter_code
_entity_poly.pdbx_strand_id
1 'polypeptide(L)'
;MRVGFTGFTAVVALAALGLAGCAAVPPLDPDAPAAVRLPVTLAGAAGVEDGRARFRAHLCAVMARRGEARTCGDVLRRLADEPEDAGPPVDATTPLPPGLRVLFVQGFGAACALPLVRSFADVVADLRRRGVAADLVPVDGFAPIRTNAREIVAAVRALPRSPDERLVLVGHSKGITDILEALTLDGGLAARTAAAVAVAGTVGGSPLALHASDALPDFVAALPGTPCEARGRTGLAELRPGARIAWLARHELPKRVAYYSLVTLPSPERVSRGLWPTYRRLAWFDPRNDGMMPAEDQIIPGGELLGFVNADHLAVAVPVAEAHPFLGALLADRNRFPREAVFEAVLRRVAERLPPPQGPVSHARASASRSRSK
;
A
#
# COMPACT_ATOMS: atom_id res chain seq x y z
N MET A 1 26.24 -23.45 21.89
CA MET A 1 26.01 -22.90 20.54
C MET A 1 24.96 -23.75 19.83
N ARG A 2 23.69 -23.30 19.82
CA ARG A 2 22.63 -23.90 19.00
C ARG A 2 22.34 -22.91 17.88
N VAL A 3 22.75 -23.23 16.66
CA VAL A 3 22.36 -22.49 15.47
C VAL A 3 20.86 -22.74 15.30
N GLY A 4 20.05 -21.74 15.61
CA GLY A 4 18.60 -21.83 15.68
C GLY A 4 17.99 -22.07 14.29
N PHE A 5 17.16 -23.10 14.21
CA PHE A 5 16.39 -23.55 13.04
C PHE A 5 15.30 -22.54 12.57
N THR A 6 15.31 -21.31 13.07
CA THR A 6 14.28 -20.27 12.90
C THR A 6 14.38 -19.51 11.58
N GLY A 7 15.47 -19.63 10.83
CA GLY A 7 15.62 -19.01 9.51
C GLY A 7 14.89 -19.73 8.38
N PHE A 8 14.47 -20.98 8.59
CA PHE A 8 13.88 -21.82 7.54
C PHE A 8 12.39 -21.53 7.31
N THR A 9 11.70 -21.01 8.32
CA THR A 9 10.23 -20.90 8.34
C THR A 9 9.67 -19.78 7.48
N ALA A 10 10.33 -18.61 7.46
CA ALA A 10 9.90 -17.45 6.66
C ALA A 10 10.08 -17.67 5.15
N VAL A 11 11.02 -18.53 4.76
CA VAL A 11 11.34 -18.85 3.36
C VAL A 11 10.32 -19.82 2.76
N VAL A 12 9.78 -20.73 3.56
CA VAL A 12 8.81 -21.72 3.11
C VAL A 12 7.48 -21.07 2.66
N ALA A 13 7.05 -19.97 3.28
CA ALA A 13 5.81 -19.26 2.89
C ALA A 13 5.90 -18.54 1.53
N LEU A 14 7.08 -18.00 1.19
CA LEU A 14 7.34 -17.35 -0.11
C LEU A 14 7.77 -18.35 -1.20
N ALA A 15 8.53 -19.40 -0.84
CA ALA A 15 8.97 -20.44 -1.77
C ALA A 15 7.84 -21.43 -2.14
N ALA A 16 6.83 -21.62 -1.29
CA ALA A 16 5.68 -22.49 -1.59
C ALA A 16 4.81 -21.97 -2.75
N LEU A 17 4.92 -20.69 -3.14
CA LEU A 17 4.29 -20.13 -4.33
C LEU A 17 4.97 -20.57 -5.65
N GLY A 18 6.19 -21.12 -5.56
CA GLY A 18 7.03 -21.48 -6.72
C GLY A 18 6.91 -22.91 -7.23
N LEU A 19 6.20 -23.81 -6.52
CA LEU A 19 6.15 -25.25 -6.82
C LEU A 19 4.79 -25.73 -7.33
N ALA A 20 4.17 -24.99 -8.25
CA ALA A 20 2.99 -25.48 -8.98
C ALA A 20 3.40 -25.94 -10.39
N GLY A 21 4.06 -27.10 -10.46
CA GLY A 21 4.19 -27.86 -11.71
C GLY A 21 2.84 -28.45 -12.10
N CYS A 22 2.42 -28.23 -13.35
CA CYS A 22 1.14 -28.68 -13.94
C CYS A 22 -0.12 -28.19 -13.20
N ALA A 23 -0.33 -26.87 -13.14
CA ALA A 23 -1.63 -26.34 -12.73
C ALA A 23 -2.64 -26.49 -13.88
N ALA A 24 -3.77 -27.14 -13.62
CA ALA A 24 -4.93 -27.09 -14.50
C ALA A 24 -5.32 -25.62 -14.77
N VAL A 25 -5.83 -25.33 -15.97
CA VAL A 25 -6.35 -24.00 -16.30
C VAL A 25 -7.44 -23.66 -15.26
N PRO A 26 -7.31 -22.56 -14.50
CA PRO A 26 -8.32 -22.20 -13.52
C PRO A 26 -9.66 -21.99 -14.25
N PRO A 27 -10.77 -22.51 -13.70
CA PRO A 27 -12.07 -22.35 -14.33
C PRO A 27 -12.42 -20.86 -14.43
N LEU A 28 -13.14 -20.50 -15.49
CA LEU A 28 -13.71 -19.16 -15.62
C LEU A 28 -14.62 -18.92 -14.40
N ASP A 29 -14.44 -17.77 -13.74
CA ASP A 29 -15.34 -17.33 -12.67
C ASP A 29 -16.62 -16.74 -13.30
N PRO A 30 -17.76 -17.45 -13.24
CA PRO A 30 -18.98 -17.00 -13.92
C PRO A 30 -19.61 -15.77 -13.24
N ASP A 31 -19.23 -15.49 -11.98
CA ASP A 31 -19.75 -14.37 -11.20
C ASP A 31 -18.86 -13.11 -11.30
N ALA A 32 -17.72 -13.22 -11.99
CA ALA A 32 -16.85 -12.08 -12.25
C ALA A 32 -17.51 -11.12 -13.26
N PRO A 33 -17.68 -9.84 -12.92
CA PRO A 33 -18.24 -8.88 -13.87
C PRO A 33 -17.27 -8.63 -15.02
N ALA A 34 -17.82 -8.21 -16.17
CA ALA A 34 -17.01 -7.76 -17.30
C ALA A 34 -16.13 -6.57 -16.89
N ALA A 35 -14.86 -6.60 -17.29
CA ALA A 35 -13.89 -5.55 -16.99
C ALA A 35 -13.12 -5.18 -18.26
N VAL A 36 -12.74 -3.91 -18.35
CA VAL A 36 -11.91 -3.38 -19.44
C VAL A 36 -10.62 -2.83 -18.83
N ARG A 37 -9.49 -3.11 -19.48
CA ARG A 37 -8.19 -2.50 -19.17
C ARG A 37 -8.00 -1.29 -20.06
N LEU A 38 -7.72 -0.13 -19.45
CA LEU A 38 -7.56 1.13 -20.16
C LEU A 38 -6.17 1.71 -19.86
N PRO A 39 -5.47 2.27 -20.86
CA PRO A 39 -4.25 3.03 -20.61
C PRO A 39 -4.57 4.27 -19.77
N VAL A 40 -3.60 4.75 -18.97
CA VAL A 40 -3.80 5.88 -18.04
C VAL A 40 -4.32 7.14 -18.75
N THR A 41 -3.86 7.40 -19.97
CA THR A 41 -4.33 8.50 -20.82
C THR A 41 -5.83 8.45 -21.13
N LEU A 42 -6.41 7.25 -21.19
CA LEU A 42 -7.86 7.04 -21.33
C LEU A 42 -8.53 6.75 -19.97
N ALA A 43 -7.76 6.44 -18.93
CA ALA A 43 -8.25 6.24 -17.57
C ALA A 43 -8.77 7.52 -16.92
N GLY A 44 -8.53 8.70 -17.53
CA GLY A 44 -9.31 9.90 -17.21
C GLY A 44 -10.83 9.67 -17.37
N ALA A 45 -11.25 8.81 -18.32
CA ALA A 45 -12.64 8.36 -18.44
C ALA A 45 -13.08 7.40 -17.31
N ALA A 46 -12.12 6.75 -16.64
CA ALA A 46 -12.31 5.98 -15.41
C ALA A 46 -12.02 6.80 -14.14
N GLY A 47 -11.86 8.12 -14.27
CA GLY A 47 -11.62 9.06 -13.17
C GLY A 47 -10.23 8.99 -12.54
N VAL A 48 -9.24 8.36 -13.18
CA VAL A 48 -7.86 8.34 -12.67
C VAL A 48 -7.12 9.60 -13.07
N GLU A 49 -6.69 10.39 -12.09
CA GLU A 49 -5.84 11.57 -12.31
C GLU A 49 -4.39 11.14 -12.53
N ASP A 50 -3.73 11.71 -13.53
CA ASP A 50 -2.30 11.47 -13.78
C ASP A 50 -1.43 12.42 -12.94
N GLY A 51 -0.97 11.92 -11.79
CA GLY A 51 -0.12 12.65 -10.85
C GLY A 51 1.38 12.48 -11.08
N ARG A 52 1.79 11.71 -12.11
CA ARG A 52 3.15 11.17 -12.23
C ARG A 52 4.24 12.24 -12.30
N ALA A 53 4.04 13.25 -13.14
CA ALA A 53 4.99 14.35 -13.31
C ALA A 53 5.18 15.13 -12.00
N ARG A 54 4.06 15.46 -11.33
CA ARG A 54 4.08 16.21 -10.07
C ARG A 54 4.74 15.42 -8.94
N PHE A 55 4.40 14.14 -8.80
CA PHE A 55 5.03 13.26 -7.82
C PHE A 55 6.52 13.07 -8.08
N ARG A 56 6.95 12.94 -9.35
CA ARG A 56 8.37 12.89 -9.72
C ARG A 56 9.10 14.14 -9.22
N ALA A 57 8.55 15.33 -9.38
CA ALA A 57 9.17 16.56 -8.88
C ALA A 57 9.33 16.55 -7.35
N HIS A 58 8.32 16.10 -6.61
CA HIS A 58 8.42 15.90 -5.15
C HIS A 58 9.53 14.92 -4.78
N LEU A 59 9.61 13.77 -5.46
CA LEU A 59 10.61 12.77 -5.16
C LEU A 59 12.03 13.26 -5.48
N CYS A 60 12.24 13.90 -6.64
CA CYS A 60 13.54 14.42 -7.01
C CYS A 60 14.02 15.48 -6.01
N ALA A 61 13.15 16.39 -5.58
CA ALA A 61 13.49 17.39 -4.56
C ALA A 61 13.84 16.75 -3.20
N VAL A 62 13.07 15.76 -2.75
CA VAL A 62 13.34 15.05 -1.49
C VAL A 62 14.64 14.27 -1.54
N MET A 63 14.90 13.54 -2.63
CA MET A 63 16.12 12.74 -2.79
C MET A 63 17.36 13.62 -2.85
N ALA A 64 17.29 14.75 -3.58
CA ALA A 64 18.37 15.73 -3.63
C ALA A 64 18.67 16.30 -2.25
N ARG A 65 17.64 16.70 -1.49
CA ARG A 65 17.81 17.21 -0.11
C ARG A 65 18.41 16.16 0.83
N ARG A 66 18.01 14.89 0.69
CA ARG A 66 18.51 13.79 1.53
C ARG A 66 19.91 13.30 1.13
N GLY A 67 20.44 13.75 -0.01
CA GLY A 67 21.74 13.28 -0.51
C GLY A 67 21.72 11.79 -0.87
N GLU A 68 20.58 11.29 -1.38
CA GLU A 68 20.43 9.89 -1.77
C GLU A 68 21.43 9.54 -2.89
N ALA A 69 22.08 8.38 -2.78
CA ALA A 69 23.06 7.94 -3.77
C ALA A 69 22.43 7.61 -5.14
N ARG A 70 21.14 7.23 -5.16
CA ARG A 70 20.38 6.97 -6.39
C ARG A 70 19.75 8.26 -6.90
N THR A 71 19.60 8.39 -8.21
CA THR A 71 18.81 9.47 -8.78
C THR A 71 17.31 9.16 -8.66
N CYS A 72 16.45 10.18 -8.74
CA CYS A 72 15.01 9.93 -8.82
C CYS A 72 14.60 9.17 -10.08
N GLY A 73 15.34 9.31 -11.20
CA GLY A 73 15.15 8.51 -12.41
C GLY A 73 15.46 7.03 -12.20
N ASP A 74 16.39 6.70 -11.30
CA ASP A 74 16.63 5.33 -10.89
C ASP A 74 15.47 4.75 -10.09
N VAL A 75 14.76 5.59 -9.33
CA VAL A 75 13.69 5.16 -8.42
C VAL A 75 12.33 5.10 -9.12
N LEU A 76 12.06 6.00 -10.06
CA LEU A 76 10.80 6.05 -10.82
C LEU A 76 11.02 5.75 -12.29
N ARG A 77 10.38 4.68 -12.78
CA ARG A 77 10.26 4.39 -14.21
C ARG A 77 9.56 5.56 -14.89
N ARG A 78 10.09 5.99 -16.04
CA ARG A 78 9.40 6.92 -16.93
C ARG A 78 8.75 6.10 -18.05
N LEU A 79 7.42 6.12 -18.12
CA LEU A 79 6.69 5.52 -19.24
C LEU A 79 6.48 6.56 -20.35
N ALA A 80 6.19 6.08 -21.55
CA ALA A 80 6.12 6.91 -22.76
C ALA A 80 5.08 8.02 -22.68
N ASP A 81 4.02 7.82 -21.90
CA ASP A 81 2.88 8.70 -21.74
C ASP A 81 2.95 9.59 -20.49
N GLU A 82 4.07 9.56 -19.75
CA GLU A 82 4.23 10.39 -18.56
C GLU A 82 4.32 11.89 -18.93
N PRO A 83 3.46 12.76 -18.35
CA PRO A 83 3.48 14.18 -18.65
C PRO A 83 4.84 14.83 -18.36
N GLU A 84 5.21 15.84 -19.14
CA GLU A 84 6.46 16.58 -18.93
C GLU A 84 6.29 17.74 -17.94
N ASP A 85 5.10 18.34 -17.91
CA ASP A 85 4.80 19.45 -17.01
C ASP A 85 4.57 18.94 -15.59
N ALA A 86 5.51 19.27 -14.70
CA ALA A 86 5.42 18.96 -13.28
C ALA A 86 4.84 20.14 -12.45
N GLY A 87 4.46 21.24 -13.10
CA GLY A 87 4.03 22.47 -12.45
C GLY A 87 5.18 23.24 -11.77
N PRO A 88 4.88 24.07 -10.75
CA PRO A 88 5.88 24.91 -10.08
C PRO A 88 7.01 24.12 -9.40
N PRO A 89 8.19 24.70 -9.18
CA PRO A 89 9.26 24.04 -8.42
C PRO A 89 8.79 23.55 -7.05
N VAL A 90 9.26 22.37 -6.63
CA VAL A 90 8.97 21.81 -5.30
C VAL A 90 10.11 22.14 -4.34
N ASP A 91 9.77 22.76 -3.21
CA ASP A 91 10.68 22.96 -2.10
C ASP A 91 10.54 21.85 -1.04
N ALA A 92 11.51 20.92 -1.03
CA ALA A 92 11.57 19.84 -0.05
C ALA A 92 12.24 20.25 1.28
N THR A 93 12.77 21.47 1.42
CA THR A 93 13.43 21.94 2.66
C THR A 93 12.42 22.28 3.76
N THR A 94 11.20 22.63 3.36
CA THR A 94 10.09 22.86 4.29
C THR A 94 9.76 21.58 5.08
N PRO A 95 9.44 21.69 6.39
CA PRO A 95 8.94 20.57 7.16
C PRO A 95 7.66 19.96 6.56
N LEU A 96 7.42 18.69 6.83
CA LEU A 96 6.11 18.10 6.52
C LEU A 96 5.01 18.87 7.27
N PRO A 97 3.84 19.09 6.65
CA PRO A 97 2.79 19.88 7.27
C PRO A 97 2.36 19.33 8.64
N PRO A 98 2.12 20.20 9.64
CA PRO A 98 1.74 19.77 10.99
C PRO A 98 0.37 19.08 11.00
N GLY A 99 0.10 18.25 11.99
CA GLY A 99 -1.17 17.54 12.13
C GLY A 99 -1.33 16.32 11.21
N LEU A 100 -0.33 15.97 10.39
CA LEU A 100 -0.33 14.68 9.69
C LEU A 100 -0.25 13.54 10.70
N ARG A 101 -1.22 12.61 10.60
CA ARG A 101 -1.16 11.30 11.24
C ARG A 101 -1.20 10.23 10.16
N VAL A 102 -0.23 9.32 10.17
CA VAL A 102 -0.08 8.30 9.14
C VAL A 102 -0.20 6.91 9.75
N LEU A 103 -1.15 6.11 9.28
CA LEU A 103 -1.30 4.73 9.72
C LEU A 103 -0.98 3.78 8.58
N PHE A 104 -0.08 2.84 8.84
CA PHE A 104 0.38 1.86 7.87
C PHE A 104 -0.31 0.52 8.10
N VAL A 105 -0.88 -0.06 7.05
CA VAL A 105 -1.55 -1.37 7.05
C VAL A 105 -0.75 -2.33 6.16
N GLN A 106 -0.37 -3.46 6.73
CA GLN A 106 0.50 -4.44 6.07
C GLN A 106 -0.28 -5.39 5.15
N GLY A 107 0.45 -6.06 4.27
CA GLY A 107 -0.10 -7.04 3.33
C GLY A 107 -0.34 -8.44 3.89
N PHE A 108 -0.78 -9.32 2.99
CA PHE A 108 -1.06 -10.72 3.27
C PHE A 108 0.21 -11.44 3.77
N GLY A 109 0.09 -12.20 4.86
CA GLY A 109 1.16 -12.94 5.51
C GLY A 109 2.19 -12.08 6.28
N ALA A 110 2.15 -10.74 6.18
CA ALA A 110 3.17 -9.88 6.76
C ALA A 110 3.24 -9.98 8.30
N ALA A 111 2.07 -10.10 8.96
CA ALA A 111 2.02 -10.32 10.41
C ALA A 111 2.68 -11.64 10.85
N CYS A 112 2.77 -12.63 9.96
CA CYS A 112 3.36 -13.93 10.23
C CYS A 112 4.89 -13.92 10.20
N ALA A 113 5.49 -12.85 9.67
CA ALA A 113 6.92 -12.65 9.67
C ALA A 113 7.42 -11.94 10.94
N LEU A 114 6.56 -11.69 11.94
CA LEU A 114 6.95 -11.11 13.23
C LEU A 114 7.52 -12.20 14.15
N PRO A 115 8.75 -12.05 14.69
CA PRO A 115 9.48 -10.81 14.97
C PRO A 115 10.61 -10.43 13.98
N LEU A 116 10.65 -11.03 12.79
CA LEU A 116 11.79 -10.95 11.87
C LEU A 116 11.82 -9.66 11.03
N VAL A 117 10.72 -9.32 10.33
CA VAL A 117 10.65 -8.10 9.50
C VAL A 117 9.27 -7.47 9.59
N ARG A 118 9.22 -6.15 9.84
CA ARG A 118 7.99 -5.36 9.86
C ARG A 118 7.93 -4.47 8.63
N SER A 119 6.85 -4.57 7.87
CA SER A 119 6.63 -3.65 6.74
C SER A 119 6.60 -2.21 7.27
N PHE A 120 7.21 -1.30 6.53
CA PHE A 120 7.32 0.13 6.83
C PHE A 120 8.06 0.49 8.12
N ALA A 121 8.78 -0.44 8.77
CA ALA A 121 9.42 -0.16 10.06
C ALA A 121 10.42 1.00 10.01
N ASP A 122 11.23 1.06 8.96
CA ASP A 122 12.18 2.14 8.70
C ASP A 122 11.47 3.47 8.44
N VAL A 123 10.43 3.47 7.60
CA VAL A 123 9.59 4.64 7.30
C VAL A 123 8.90 5.18 8.54
N VAL A 124 8.30 4.32 9.36
CA VAL A 124 7.63 4.72 10.60
C VAL A 124 8.64 5.32 11.58
N ALA A 125 9.81 4.69 11.72
CA ALA A 125 10.87 5.22 12.57
C ALA A 125 11.34 6.61 12.08
N ASP A 126 11.53 6.79 10.78
CA ASP A 126 11.93 8.08 10.20
C ASP A 126 10.89 9.18 10.40
N LEU A 127 9.61 8.87 10.15
CA LEU A 127 8.53 9.83 10.35
C LEU A 127 8.42 10.27 11.81
N ARG A 128 8.51 9.32 12.76
CA ARG A 128 8.48 9.63 14.19
C ARG A 128 9.67 10.49 14.62
N ARG A 129 10.88 10.20 14.13
CA ARG A 129 12.07 11.04 14.40
C ARG A 129 11.87 12.49 13.94
N ARG A 130 11.08 12.69 12.89
CA ARG A 130 10.74 14.02 12.34
C ARG A 130 9.47 14.63 12.95
N GLY A 131 8.92 14.03 14.02
CA GLY A 131 7.75 14.56 14.74
C GLY A 131 6.40 14.27 14.08
N VAL A 132 6.35 13.42 13.06
CA VAL A 132 5.08 12.98 12.44
C VAL A 132 4.51 11.80 13.23
N ALA A 133 3.23 11.87 13.59
CA ALA A 133 2.53 10.76 14.24
C ALA A 133 2.35 9.62 13.22
N ALA A 134 3.18 8.58 13.32
CA ALA A 134 3.17 7.46 12.40
C ALA A 134 3.11 6.13 13.16
N ASP A 135 2.21 5.23 12.78
CA ASP A 135 2.01 3.95 13.47
C ASP A 135 1.66 2.83 12.49
N LEU A 136 1.93 1.58 12.89
CA LEU A 136 1.44 0.39 12.20
C LEU A 136 0.10 -0.03 12.82
N VAL A 137 -0.90 -0.30 11.99
CA VAL A 137 -2.15 -0.90 12.43
C VAL A 137 -1.94 -2.41 12.57
N PRO A 138 -2.21 -3.01 13.74
CA PRO A 138 -2.19 -4.45 13.88
C PRO A 138 -3.36 -5.05 13.10
N VAL A 139 -3.06 -5.96 12.19
CA VAL A 139 -4.03 -6.74 11.42
C VAL A 139 -3.54 -8.18 11.34
N ASP A 140 -4.47 -9.11 11.13
CA ASP A 140 -4.11 -10.52 10.95
C ASP A 140 -3.59 -10.75 9.51
N GLY A 141 -2.52 -11.53 9.39
CA GLY A 141 -1.83 -11.75 8.11
C GLY A 141 -2.65 -12.53 7.09
N PHE A 142 -3.55 -13.41 7.52
CA PHE A 142 -4.31 -14.31 6.65
C PHE A 142 -5.82 -14.18 6.77
N ALA A 143 -6.29 -13.33 7.68
CA ALA A 143 -7.71 -13.10 7.87
C ALA A 143 -8.40 -12.52 6.61
N PRO A 144 -9.73 -12.74 6.50
CA PRO A 144 -10.55 -12.11 5.49
C PRO A 144 -10.42 -10.59 5.56
N ILE A 145 -10.56 -9.93 4.41
CA ILE A 145 -10.50 -8.47 4.27
C ILE A 145 -11.44 -7.78 5.24
N ARG A 146 -12.69 -8.26 5.33
CA ARG A 146 -13.69 -7.67 6.23
C ARG A 146 -13.33 -7.77 7.71
N THR A 147 -12.60 -8.81 8.09
CA THR A 147 -12.09 -8.94 9.46
C THR A 147 -11.03 -7.87 9.74
N ASN A 148 -10.01 -7.76 8.89
CA ASN A 148 -8.98 -6.72 9.02
C ASN A 148 -9.55 -5.30 8.92
N ALA A 149 -10.58 -5.10 8.09
CA ALA A 149 -11.28 -3.82 7.98
C ALA A 149 -11.88 -3.37 9.32
N ARG A 150 -12.47 -4.29 10.09
CA ARG A 150 -12.99 -4.00 11.44
C ARG A 150 -11.88 -3.63 12.42
N GLU A 151 -10.74 -4.32 12.34
CA GLU A 151 -9.56 -3.99 13.15
C GLU A 151 -9.02 -2.58 12.83
N ILE A 152 -8.99 -2.21 11.55
CA ILE A 152 -8.60 -0.86 11.12
C ILE A 152 -9.58 0.20 11.68
N VAL A 153 -10.89 -0.05 11.58
CA VAL A 153 -11.92 0.85 12.15
C VAL A 153 -11.73 0.98 13.66
N ALA A 154 -11.53 -0.13 14.38
CA ALA A 154 -11.33 -0.12 15.82
C ALA A 154 -10.05 0.64 16.22
N ALA A 155 -8.94 0.37 15.54
CA ALA A 155 -7.67 1.05 15.78
C ALA A 155 -7.81 2.57 15.59
N VAL A 156 -8.45 3.02 14.50
CA VAL A 156 -8.65 4.46 14.24
C VAL A 156 -9.60 5.09 15.27
N ARG A 157 -10.66 4.40 15.69
CA ARG A 157 -11.58 4.92 16.72
C ARG A 157 -10.90 5.10 18.08
N ALA A 158 -9.91 4.26 18.40
CA ALA A 158 -9.14 4.36 19.64
C ALA A 158 -8.16 5.55 19.66
N LEU A 159 -7.85 6.15 18.51
CA LEU A 159 -6.93 7.28 18.44
C LEU A 159 -7.59 8.58 18.93
N PRO A 160 -6.85 9.41 19.69
CA PRO A 160 -7.34 10.72 20.11
C PRO A 160 -7.69 11.56 18.89
N ARG A 161 -8.77 12.34 18.97
CA ARG A 161 -9.17 13.27 17.90
C ARG A 161 -8.48 14.60 18.10
N SER A 162 -7.95 15.16 17.02
CA SER A 162 -7.54 16.56 16.95
C SER A 162 -8.24 17.21 15.75
N PRO A 163 -8.79 18.43 15.89
CA PRO A 163 -9.46 19.12 14.80
C PRO A 163 -8.50 19.43 13.62
N ASP A 164 -7.21 19.56 13.90
CA ASP A 164 -6.18 19.81 12.88
C ASP A 164 -5.56 18.51 12.32
N GLU A 165 -6.03 17.34 12.76
CA GLU A 165 -5.51 16.05 12.31
C GLU A 165 -5.90 15.76 10.87
N ARG A 166 -4.91 15.42 10.06
CA ARG A 166 -5.08 14.88 8.71
C ARG A 166 -4.62 13.43 8.72
N LEU A 167 -5.59 12.52 8.88
CA LEU A 167 -5.35 11.09 8.89
C LEU A 167 -5.11 10.57 7.47
N VAL A 168 -3.95 9.95 7.26
CA VAL A 168 -3.56 9.28 6.01
C VAL A 168 -3.41 7.79 6.31
N LEU A 169 -4.16 6.95 5.59
CA LEU A 169 -4.02 5.50 5.65
C LEU A 169 -3.13 5.03 4.48
N VAL A 170 -2.12 4.22 4.76
CA VAL A 170 -1.18 3.71 3.76
C VAL A 170 -1.20 2.19 3.78
N GLY A 171 -1.63 1.57 2.68
CA GLY A 171 -1.76 0.12 2.58
C GLY A 171 -0.76 -0.47 1.60
N HIS A 172 0.00 -1.48 2.04
CA HIS A 172 0.83 -2.31 1.15
C HIS A 172 0.12 -3.59 0.75
N SER A 173 0.14 -3.96 -0.54
CA SER A 173 -0.39 -5.25 -1.00
C SER A 173 -1.87 -5.42 -0.58
N LYS A 174 -2.23 -6.50 0.14
CA LYS A 174 -3.58 -6.66 0.73
C LYS A 174 -4.00 -5.54 1.69
N GLY A 175 -3.06 -4.84 2.31
CA GLY A 175 -3.35 -3.78 3.27
C GLY A 175 -4.18 -2.65 2.69
N ILE A 176 -4.03 -2.32 1.39
CA ILE A 176 -4.92 -1.33 0.77
C ILE A 176 -6.33 -1.86 0.61
N THR A 177 -6.51 -3.12 0.25
CA THR A 177 -7.87 -3.69 0.13
C THR A 177 -8.57 -3.78 1.47
N ASP A 178 -7.83 -4.00 2.56
CA ASP A 178 -8.36 -3.92 3.93
C ASP A 178 -8.81 -2.49 4.27
N ILE A 179 -8.04 -1.47 3.86
CA ILE A 179 -8.40 -0.05 4.00
C ILE A 179 -9.65 0.30 3.18
N LEU A 180 -9.73 -0.13 1.91
CA LEU A 180 -10.88 0.19 1.04
C LEU A 180 -12.18 -0.41 1.59
N GLU A 181 -12.14 -1.65 2.07
CA GLU A 181 -13.27 -2.27 2.79
C GLU A 181 -13.60 -1.49 4.07
N ALA A 182 -12.61 -1.11 4.88
CA ALA A 182 -12.83 -0.36 6.11
C ALA A 182 -13.53 0.99 5.86
N LEU A 183 -13.08 1.73 4.85
CA LEU A 183 -13.66 3.02 4.46
C LEU A 183 -15.11 2.88 3.96
N THR A 184 -15.41 1.79 3.27
CA THR A 184 -16.77 1.50 2.79
C THR A 184 -17.68 1.00 3.92
N LEU A 185 -17.11 0.25 4.86
CA LEU A 185 -17.82 -0.34 6.00
C LEU A 185 -18.22 0.69 7.06
N ASP A 186 -17.42 1.74 7.27
CA ASP A 186 -17.62 2.73 8.34
C ASP A 186 -17.54 4.18 7.83
N GLY A 187 -18.69 4.84 7.71
CA GLY A 187 -18.77 6.25 7.33
C GLY A 187 -18.05 7.20 8.30
N GLY A 188 -17.91 6.81 9.58
CA GLY A 188 -17.15 7.55 10.57
C GLY A 188 -15.63 7.55 10.29
N LEU A 189 -15.08 6.40 9.94
CA LEU A 189 -13.70 6.26 9.47
C LEU A 189 -13.48 7.05 8.18
N ALA A 190 -14.40 6.94 7.20
CA ALA A 190 -14.32 7.70 5.96
C ALA A 190 -14.35 9.22 6.23
N ALA A 191 -15.16 9.69 7.18
CA ALA A 191 -15.21 11.10 7.56
C ALA A 191 -13.93 11.60 8.26
N ARG A 192 -13.23 10.73 8.99
CA ARG A 192 -11.96 11.07 9.66
C ARG A 192 -10.75 10.97 8.73
N THR A 193 -10.85 10.21 7.65
CA THR A 193 -9.72 9.91 6.75
C THR A 193 -9.60 10.97 5.67
N ALA A 194 -8.46 11.65 5.61
CA ALA A 194 -8.15 12.64 4.58
C ALA A 194 -7.69 11.98 3.28
N ALA A 195 -6.87 10.92 3.38
CA ALA A 195 -6.36 10.20 2.22
C ALA A 195 -6.10 8.72 2.49
N ALA A 196 -6.18 7.91 1.43
CA ALA A 196 -5.74 6.53 1.40
C ALA A 196 -4.73 6.32 0.26
N VAL A 197 -3.58 5.71 0.56
CA VAL A 197 -2.48 5.48 -0.39
C VAL A 197 -2.27 3.97 -0.59
N ALA A 198 -2.46 3.48 -1.80
CA ALA A 198 -2.01 2.16 -2.23
C ALA A 198 -0.52 2.16 -2.52
N VAL A 199 0.21 1.20 -1.97
CA VAL A 199 1.60 0.93 -2.31
C VAL A 199 1.69 -0.51 -2.75
N ALA A 200 2.01 -0.77 -4.02
CA ALA A 200 2.00 -2.14 -4.55
C ALA A 200 0.69 -2.89 -4.23
N GLY A 201 -0.44 -2.20 -4.35
CA GLY A 201 -1.72 -2.64 -3.79
C GLY A 201 -2.36 -3.80 -4.54
N THR A 202 -3.11 -4.65 -3.85
CA THR A 202 -3.88 -5.75 -4.49
C THR A 202 -5.28 -5.28 -4.91
N VAL A 203 -5.40 -4.15 -5.59
CA VAL A 203 -6.70 -3.50 -5.89
C VAL A 203 -7.55 -4.33 -6.84
N GLY A 204 -6.99 -4.70 -8.00
CA GLY A 204 -7.62 -5.55 -9.01
C GLY A 204 -7.44 -7.06 -8.76
N GLY A 205 -6.64 -7.44 -7.75
CA GLY A 205 -6.31 -8.83 -7.44
C GLY A 205 -5.02 -9.34 -8.11
N SER A 206 -4.67 -10.60 -7.84
CA SER A 206 -3.50 -11.26 -8.43
C SER A 206 -3.86 -12.54 -9.17
N PRO A 207 -3.45 -12.73 -10.44
CA PRO A 207 -3.52 -14.04 -11.10
C PRO A 207 -2.78 -15.17 -10.35
N LEU A 208 -1.82 -14.83 -9.47
CA LEU A 208 -1.15 -15.82 -8.62
C LEU A 208 -2.12 -16.45 -7.60
N ALA A 209 -3.11 -15.70 -7.12
CA ALA A 209 -4.10 -16.18 -6.15
C ALA A 209 -5.09 -17.19 -6.74
N LEU A 210 -5.19 -17.29 -8.07
CA LEU A 210 -5.99 -18.33 -8.74
C LEU A 210 -5.35 -19.72 -8.63
N HIS A 211 -4.03 -19.76 -8.45
CA HIS A 211 -3.25 -20.99 -8.49
C HIS A 211 -2.58 -21.30 -7.15
N ALA A 212 -2.72 -20.41 -6.18
CA ALA A 212 -2.27 -20.64 -4.82
C ALA A 212 -3.27 -21.56 -4.11
N SER A 213 -2.75 -22.54 -3.39
CA SER A 213 -3.60 -23.45 -2.60
C SER A 213 -4.28 -22.67 -1.47
N ASP A 214 -5.59 -22.86 -1.31
CA ASP A 214 -6.34 -22.30 -0.16
C ASP A 214 -5.86 -22.89 1.18
N ALA A 215 -5.10 -24.00 1.16
CA ALA A 215 -4.45 -24.57 2.34
C ALA A 215 -3.09 -23.92 2.67
N LEU A 216 -2.56 -23.04 1.82
CA LEU A 216 -1.27 -22.36 2.04
C LEU A 216 -1.24 -21.61 3.37
N PRO A 217 -2.27 -20.82 3.75
CA PRO A 217 -2.29 -20.17 5.06
C PRO A 217 -2.14 -21.19 6.19
N ASP A 218 -2.94 -22.26 6.19
CA ASP A 218 -2.96 -23.31 7.22
C ASP A 218 -1.62 -24.00 7.36
N PHE A 219 -0.99 -24.31 6.24
CA PHE A 219 0.38 -24.80 6.23
C PHE A 219 1.34 -23.82 6.92
N VAL A 220 1.27 -22.52 6.61
CA VAL A 220 2.13 -21.51 7.23
C VAL A 220 1.84 -21.30 8.72
N ALA A 221 0.59 -21.45 9.21
CA ALA A 221 0.31 -21.47 10.67
C ALA A 221 1.01 -22.62 11.38
N ALA A 222 0.99 -23.79 10.74
CA ALA A 222 1.46 -25.01 11.36
C ALA A 222 2.98 -25.00 11.53
N LEU A 223 3.69 -24.09 10.86
CA LEU A 223 5.13 -23.99 10.94
C LEU A 223 5.60 -23.43 12.30
N PRO A 224 6.56 -24.08 12.98
CA PRO A 224 7.07 -23.61 14.26
C PRO A 224 7.66 -22.20 14.20
N GLY A 225 7.24 -21.33 15.12
CA GLY A 225 7.78 -19.97 15.29
C GLY A 225 7.05 -18.87 14.51
N THR A 226 5.93 -19.19 13.86
CA THR A 226 5.02 -18.18 13.30
C THR A 226 4.06 -17.64 14.39
N PRO A 227 3.80 -16.33 14.44
CA PRO A 227 2.81 -15.74 15.34
C PRO A 227 1.38 -15.84 14.79
N CYS A 228 1.19 -16.38 13.58
CA CYS A 228 -0.13 -16.40 12.92
C CYS A 228 -0.97 -17.61 13.33
N GLU A 229 -2.19 -17.35 13.81
CA GLU A 229 -3.16 -18.38 14.20
C GLU A 229 -3.94 -18.93 12.99
N ALA A 230 -4.27 -20.23 13.02
CA ALA A 230 -4.94 -20.98 11.95
C ALA A 230 -6.40 -20.59 11.62
N ARG A 231 -6.94 -19.50 12.17
CA ARG A 231 -8.40 -19.27 12.16
C ARG A 231 -8.89 -18.45 10.97
N GLY A 232 -9.80 -19.03 10.17
CA GLY A 232 -10.69 -18.30 9.24
C GLY A 232 -10.08 -17.80 7.91
N ARG A 233 -9.11 -18.51 7.35
CA ARG A 233 -8.11 -17.96 6.40
C ARG A 233 -8.49 -17.93 4.92
N THR A 234 -9.68 -17.43 4.61
CA THR A 234 -10.11 -17.21 3.22
C THR A 234 -9.54 -15.93 2.60
N GLY A 235 -8.67 -15.20 3.33
CA GLY A 235 -8.08 -13.95 2.84
C GLY A 235 -7.37 -14.09 1.50
N LEU A 236 -6.79 -15.26 1.20
CA LEU A 236 -6.16 -15.54 -0.09
C LEU A 236 -7.16 -15.60 -1.24
N ALA A 237 -8.29 -16.29 -1.06
CA ALA A 237 -9.34 -16.43 -2.07
C ALA A 237 -9.94 -15.07 -2.43
N GLU A 238 -10.01 -14.16 -1.46
CA GLU A 238 -10.46 -12.79 -1.68
C GLU A 238 -9.46 -12.01 -2.56
N LEU A 239 -8.17 -12.32 -2.58
CA LEU A 239 -7.20 -11.64 -3.47
C LEU A 239 -7.27 -12.07 -4.95
N ARG A 240 -8.18 -12.98 -5.31
CA ARG A 240 -8.38 -13.39 -6.70
C ARG A 240 -8.97 -12.24 -7.53
N PRO A 241 -8.62 -12.11 -8.82
CA PRO A 241 -9.12 -11.02 -9.65
C PRO A 241 -10.64 -10.93 -9.69
N GLY A 242 -11.34 -12.05 -9.91
CA GLY A 242 -12.81 -12.09 -9.92
C GLY A 242 -13.43 -11.51 -8.63
N ALA A 243 -12.91 -11.91 -7.47
CA ALA A 243 -13.37 -11.42 -6.17
C ALA A 243 -13.08 -9.93 -5.92
N ARG A 244 -12.03 -9.36 -6.53
CA ARG A 244 -11.67 -7.94 -6.41
C ARG A 244 -12.42 -7.05 -7.37
N ILE A 245 -12.50 -7.43 -8.64
CA ILE A 245 -13.31 -6.70 -9.61
C ILE A 245 -14.79 -6.74 -9.19
N ALA A 246 -15.32 -7.89 -8.73
CA ALA A 246 -16.69 -7.96 -8.24
C ALA A 246 -16.92 -7.12 -6.97
N TRP A 247 -15.90 -6.94 -6.13
CA TRP A 247 -16.00 -6.05 -4.97
C TRP A 247 -16.06 -4.58 -5.42
N LEU A 248 -15.13 -4.14 -6.28
CA LEU A 248 -15.10 -2.78 -6.82
C LEU A 248 -16.39 -2.41 -7.56
N ALA A 249 -16.97 -3.35 -8.31
CA ALA A 249 -18.21 -3.13 -9.04
C ALA A 249 -19.45 -2.93 -8.13
N ARG A 250 -19.40 -3.42 -6.89
CA ARG A 250 -20.53 -3.37 -5.95
C ARG A 250 -20.39 -2.32 -4.86
N HIS A 251 -19.23 -1.67 -4.76
CA HIS A 251 -18.93 -0.74 -3.66
C HIS A 251 -18.39 0.58 -4.22
N GLU A 252 -19.16 1.66 -4.03
CA GLU A 252 -18.69 3.01 -4.33
C GLU A 252 -17.72 3.48 -3.25
N LEU A 253 -16.53 3.93 -3.67
CA LEU A 253 -15.54 4.46 -2.73
C LEU A 253 -15.98 5.84 -2.20
N PRO A 254 -15.83 6.12 -0.89
CA PRO A 254 -16.17 7.41 -0.31
C PRO A 254 -15.49 8.61 -0.99
N LYS A 255 -16.26 9.43 -1.71
CA LYS A 255 -15.79 10.61 -2.49
C LYS A 255 -15.01 11.67 -1.70
N ARG A 256 -15.12 11.67 -0.37
CA ARG A 256 -14.42 12.62 0.49
C ARG A 256 -12.97 12.26 0.77
N VAL A 257 -12.60 11.00 0.54
CA VAL A 257 -11.25 10.50 0.78
C VAL A 257 -10.47 10.67 -0.52
N ALA A 258 -9.28 11.28 -0.44
CA ALA A 258 -8.38 11.32 -1.58
C ALA A 258 -7.64 9.98 -1.72
N TYR A 259 -7.72 9.36 -2.89
CA TYR A 259 -7.08 8.07 -3.17
C TYR A 259 -5.83 8.25 -4.01
N TYR A 260 -4.75 7.57 -3.66
CA TYR A 260 -3.49 7.62 -4.38
C TYR A 260 -2.95 6.22 -4.64
N SER A 261 -2.30 6.03 -5.79
CA SER A 261 -1.68 4.75 -6.16
C SER A 261 -0.21 4.93 -6.48
N LEU A 262 0.65 4.29 -5.70
CA LEU A 262 2.08 4.15 -5.97
C LEU A 262 2.32 2.71 -6.46
N VAL A 263 2.51 2.57 -7.77
CA VAL A 263 2.60 1.29 -8.45
C VAL A 263 4.06 0.83 -8.48
N THR A 264 4.32 -0.43 -8.18
CA THR A 264 5.63 -1.07 -8.36
C THR A 264 5.73 -1.69 -9.75
N LEU A 265 6.82 -1.35 -10.44
CA LEU A 265 7.14 -1.80 -11.79
C LEU A 265 8.68 -1.91 -11.92
N PRO A 266 9.29 -2.95 -11.35
CA PRO A 266 10.73 -3.15 -11.43
C PRO A 266 11.15 -3.46 -12.88
N SER A 267 12.32 -2.93 -13.25
CA SER A 267 13.13 -3.54 -14.30
C SER A 267 13.49 -4.98 -13.92
N PRO A 268 13.65 -5.91 -14.89
CA PRO A 268 13.95 -7.32 -14.59
C PRO A 268 15.15 -7.51 -13.66
N GLU A 269 16.17 -6.66 -13.77
CA GLU A 269 17.40 -6.70 -12.97
C GLU A 269 17.18 -6.26 -11.50
N ARG A 270 16.01 -5.69 -11.21
CA ARG A 270 15.58 -5.23 -9.88
C ARG A 270 14.52 -6.11 -9.24
N VAL A 271 14.21 -7.25 -9.86
CA VAL A 271 13.39 -8.28 -9.24
C VAL A 271 14.27 -9.14 -8.35
N SER A 272 13.94 -9.22 -7.05
CA SER A 272 14.66 -10.09 -6.13
C SER A 272 14.51 -11.57 -6.49
N ARG A 273 15.55 -12.36 -6.21
CA ARG A 273 15.60 -13.81 -6.50
C ARG A 273 14.39 -14.59 -6.00
N GLY A 274 13.90 -14.28 -4.80
CA GLY A 274 12.74 -14.93 -4.21
C GLY A 274 11.43 -14.67 -4.96
N LEU A 275 11.35 -13.57 -5.72
CA LEU A 275 10.16 -13.18 -6.49
C LEU A 275 10.29 -13.54 -7.98
N TRP A 276 11.45 -14.00 -8.44
CA TRP A 276 11.66 -14.34 -9.86
C TRP A 276 10.71 -15.42 -10.41
N PRO A 277 10.39 -16.51 -9.67
CA PRO A 277 9.46 -17.52 -10.17
C PRO A 277 8.06 -16.95 -10.43
N THR A 278 7.53 -16.16 -9.50
CA THR A 278 6.21 -15.55 -9.61
C THR A 278 6.20 -14.39 -10.60
N TYR A 279 7.27 -13.61 -10.68
CA TYR A 279 7.49 -12.59 -11.71
C TYR A 279 7.40 -13.19 -13.12
N ARG A 280 8.10 -14.30 -13.39
CA ARG A 280 8.05 -14.99 -14.69
C ARG A 280 6.66 -15.50 -15.02
N ARG A 281 5.94 -16.02 -14.03
CA ARG A 281 4.58 -16.51 -14.21
C ARG A 281 3.63 -15.38 -14.62
N LEU A 282 3.73 -14.23 -13.97
CA LEU A 282 2.94 -13.04 -14.34
C LEU A 282 3.38 -12.47 -15.70
N ALA A 283 4.69 -12.46 -15.97
CA ALA A 283 5.26 -11.95 -17.21
C ALA A 283 4.83 -12.73 -18.47
N TRP A 284 4.30 -13.95 -18.31
CA TRP A 284 3.70 -14.70 -19.41
C TRP A 284 2.41 -14.06 -19.92
N PHE A 285 1.68 -13.32 -19.07
CA PHE A 285 0.49 -12.55 -19.44
C PHE A 285 0.81 -11.07 -19.67
N ASP A 286 1.55 -10.47 -18.75
CA ASP A 286 1.99 -9.08 -18.84
C ASP A 286 3.34 -8.90 -18.11
N PRO A 287 4.42 -8.50 -18.81
CA PRO A 287 5.72 -8.28 -18.20
C PRO A 287 5.74 -7.12 -17.19
N ARG A 288 4.70 -6.27 -17.18
CA ARG A 288 4.56 -5.16 -16.24
C ARG A 288 3.99 -5.67 -14.92
N ASN A 289 4.85 -6.26 -14.09
CA ASN A 289 4.48 -6.73 -12.76
C ASN A 289 5.66 -6.61 -11.78
N ASP A 290 5.39 -6.70 -10.49
CA ASP A 290 6.39 -6.54 -9.43
C ASP A 290 6.85 -7.85 -8.77
N GLY A 291 6.51 -8.98 -9.39
CA GLY A 291 6.70 -10.31 -8.84
C GLY A 291 5.50 -10.86 -8.07
N MET A 292 4.52 -10.04 -7.70
CA MET A 292 3.30 -10.49 -7.02
C MET A 292 2.03 -9.96 -7.69
N MET A 293 2.09 -8.76 -8.25
CA MET A 293 0.95 -8.00 -8.77
C MET A 293 1.26 -7.42 -10.15
N PRO A 294 0.37 -7.61 -11.15
CA PRO A 294 0.39 -6.82 -12.36
C PRO A 294 0.28 -5.32 -12.05
N ALA A 295 0.93 -4.46 -12.83
CA ALA A 295 1.00 -3.02 -12.55
C ALA A 295 -0.39 -2.34 -12.56
N GLU A 296 -1.26 -2.74 -13.49
CA GLU A 296 -2.59 -2.16 -13.65
C GLU A 296 -3.52 -2.52 -12.48
N ASP A 297 -3.34 -3.71 -11.90
CA ASP A 297 -4.15 -4.21 -10.78
C ASP A 297 -3.76 -3.57 -9.44
N GLN A 298 -2.82 -2.61 -9.44
CA GLN A 298 -2.40 -1.85 -8.26
C GLN A 298 -3.06 -0.46 -8.15
N ILE A 299 -3.83 -0.05 -9.16
CA ILE A 299 -4.38 1.30 -9.28
C ILE A 299 -5.79 1.37 -8.67
N ILE A 300 -6.00 2.28 -7.73
CA ILE A 300 -7.32 2.61 -7.19
C ILE A 300 -8.11 3.40 -8.25
N PRO A 301 -9.31 2.95 -8.66
CA PRO A 301 -10.16 3.70 -9.59
C PRO A 301 -10.63 5.02 -8.94
N GLY A 302 -10.75 6.08 -9.74
CA GLY A 302 -11.15 7.40 -9.24
C GLY A 302 -10.10 8.13 -8.38
N GLY A 303 -8.88 7.58 -8.27
CA GLY A 303 -7.77 8.17 -7.51
C GLY A 303 -6.71 8.82 -8.40
N GLU A 304 -5.62 9.26 -7.78
CA GLU A 304 -4.44 9.79 -8.47
C GLU A 304 -3.35 8.72 -8.60
N LEU A 305 -2.84 8.52 -9.82
CA LEU A 305 -1.64 7.70 -10.06
C LEU A 305 -0.39 8.52 -9.78
N LEU A 306 0.36 8.15 -8.74
CA LEU A 306 1.60 8.83 -8.35
C LEU A 306 2.79 8.46 -9.24
N GLY A 307 2.87 7.21 -9.71
CA GLY A 307 4.00 6.78 -10.51
C GLY A 307 4.31 5.30 -10.41
N PHE A 308 5.32 4.91 -11.19
CA PHE A 308 5.80 3.55 -11.33
C PHE A 308 7.19 3.43 -10.69
N VAL A 309 7.24 2.89 -9.49
CA VAL A 309 8.45 2.68 -8.71
C VAL A 309 9.24 1.51 -9.30
N ASN A 310 10.51 1.73 -9.60
CA ASN A 310 11.45 0.73 -10.10
C ASN A 310 11.98 -0.15 -8.95
N ALA A 311 11.07 -0.86 -8.28
CA ALA A 311 11.29 -1.75 -7.15
C ALA A 311 10.29 -2.91 -7.20
N ASP A 312 10.70 -4.09 -6.72
CA ASP A 312 9.80 -5.24 -6.58
C ASP A 312 8.82 -5.09 -5.42
N HIS A 313 7.90 -6.05 -5.31
CA HIS A 313 6.80 -6.03 -4.34
C HIS A 313 7.26 -5.89 -2.89
N LEU A 314 8.45 -6.41 -2.55
CA LEU A 314 9.00 -6.37 -1.19
C LEU A 314 9.84 -5.11 -0.97
N ALA A 315 10.70 -4.75 -1.92
CA ALA A 315 11.63 -3.63 -1.80
C ALA A 315 10.96 -2.30 -1.46
N VAL A 316 9.75 -2.04 -1.97
CA VAL A 316 9.03 -0.78 -1.74
C VAL A 316 8.54 -0.60 -0.29
N ALA A 317 8.34 -1.68 0.47
CA ALA A 317 7.66 -1.60 1.77
C ALA A 317 8.28 -2.46 2.89
N VAL A 318 9.02 -3.53 2.57
CA VAL A 318 9.49 -4.52 3.54
C VAL A 318 11.01 -4.47 3.63
N PRO A 319 11.61 -3.95 4.72
CA PRO A 319 13.07 -3.76 4.85
C PRO A 319 13.80 -5.05 5.25
N VAL A 320 13.74 -6.07 4.39
CA VAL A 320 14.35 -7.39 4.61
C VAL A 320 15.88 -7.30 4.70
N ALA A 321 16.52 -6.53 3.81
CA ALA A 321 17.97 -6.43 3.76
C ALA A 321 18.55 -5.73 5.00
N GLU A 322 17.81 -4.78 5.56
CA GLU A 322 18.18 -4.05 6.77
C GLU A 322 17.94 -4.89 8.03
N ALA A 323 16.85 -5.65 8.09
CA ALA A 323 16.53 -6.50 9.23
C ALA A 323 17.35 -7.81 9.28
N HIS A 324 17.57 -8.43 8.12
CA HIS A 324 18.25 -9.73 7.99
C HIS A 324 19.16 -9.78 6.77
N PRO A 325 20.42 -9.30 6.86
CA PRO A 325 21.32 -9.19 5.72
C PRO A 325 21.54 -10.51 4.95
N PHE A 326 21.56 -11.64 5.64
CA PHE A 326 21.71 -12.96 5.00
C PHE A 326 20.47 -13.37 4.18
N LEU A 327 19.26 -13.27 4.76
CA LEU A 327 18.01 -13.56 4.04
C LEU A 327 17.77 -12.53 2.93
N GLY A 328 18.13 -11.27 3.18
CA GLY A 328 18.19 -10.21 2.18
C GLY A 328 19.08 -10.62 1.01
N ALA A 329 20.31 -11.04 1.25
CA ALA A 329 21.22 -11.45 0.17
C ALA A 329 20.76 -12.70 -0.61
N LEU A 330 20.02 -13.61 0.02
CA LEU A 330 19.59 -14.86 -0.59
C LEU A 330 18.30 -14.73 -1.41
N LEU A 331 17.31 -14.02 -0.89
CA LEU A 331 15.93 -14.02 -1.41
C LEU A 331 15.40 -12.63 -1.76
N ALA A 332 15.85 -11.60 -1.05
CA ALA A 332 15.43 -10.21 -1.25
C ALA A 332 16.65 -9.36 -1.69
N ASP A 333 17.41 -9.84 -2.67
CA ASP A 333 18.74 -9.30 -3.01
C ASP A 333 18.69 -7.94 -3.72
N ARG A 334 17.48 -7.48 -4.06
CA ARG A 334 17.18 -6.16 -4.62
C ARG A 334 16.41 -5.26 -3.66
N ASN A 335 16.39 -5.59 -2.36
CA ASN A 335 15.55 -4.95 -1.36
C ASN A 335 16.06 -3.59 -0.83
N ARG A 336 17.33 -3.24 -1.06
CA ARG A 336 17.85 -1.89 -0.75
C ARG A 336 17.14 -0.86 -1.63
N PHE A 337 16.34 -0.01 -1.01
CA PHE A 337 15.47 0.95 -1.69
C PHE A 337 15.22 2.16 -0.78
N PRO A 338 15.20 3.41 -1.29
CA PRO A 338 15.09 4.62 -0.47
C PRO A 338 13.64 4.85 -0.01
N ARG A 339 13.13 3.94 0.82
CA ARG A 339 11.73 3.96 1.32
C ARG A 339 11.42 5.27 2.02
N GLU A 340 12.28 5.73 2.92
CA GLU A 340 12.08 6.97 3.66
C GLU A 340 11.88 8.19 2.73
N ALA A 341 12.71 8.32 1.68
CA ALA A 341 12.59 9.40 0.70
C ALA A 341 11.30 9.30 -0.12
N VAL A 342 10.93 8.09 -0.56
CA VAL A 342 9.71 7.83 -1.32
C VAL A 342 8.47 8.15 -0.50
N PHE A 343 8.41 7.69 0.75
CA PHE A 343 7.25 7.96 1.61
C PHE A 343 7.16 9.42 2.05
N GLU A 344 8.28 10.12 2.22
CA GLU A 344 8.23 11.56 2.40
C GLU A 344 7.64 12.27 1.17
N ALA A 345 8.05 11.90 -0.05
CA ALA A 345 7.51 12.47 -1.27
C ALA A 345 6.00 12.18 -1.43
N VAL A 346 5.55 10.97 -1.05
CA VAL A 346 4.12 10.60 -1.02
C VAL A 346 3.37 11.54 -0.08
N LEU A 347 3.85 11.73 1.14
CA LEU A 347 3.17 12.59 2.12
C LEU A 347 3.17 14.07 1.71
N ARG A 348 4.22 14.56 1.05
CA ARG A 348 4.25 15.91 0.48
C ARG A 348 3.21 16.07 -0.61
N ARG A 349 3.10 15.09 -1.52
CA ARG A 349 2.10 15.11 -2.59
C ARG A 349 0.67 15.04 -2.04
N VAL A 350 0.43 14.15 -1.07
CA VAL A 350 -0.85 14.07 -0.37
C VAL A 350 -1.17 15.42 0.27
N ALA A 351 -0.25 15.97 1.06
CA ALA A 351 -0.51 17.19 1.81
C ALA A 351 -0.67 18.44 0.92
N GLU A 352 -0.10 18.45 -0.28
CA GLU A 352 -0.31 19.50 -1.28
C GLU A 352 -1.77 19.55 -1.78
N ARG A 353 -2.47 18.41 -1.84
CA ARG A 353 -3.85 18.31 -2.31
C ARG A 353 -4.88 18.37 -1.19
N LEU A 354 -4.46 18.15 0.06
CA LEU A 354 -5.37 18.24 1.20
C LEU A 354 -5.72 19.71 1.48
N PRO A 355 -7.01 20.03 1.72
CA PRO A 355 -7.40 21.36 2.13
C PRO A 355 -6.67 21.75 3.44
N PRO A 356 -6.45 23.06 3.68
CA PRO A 356 -5.87 23.51 4.94
C PRO A 356 -6.70 23.01 6.13
N PRO A 357 -6.10 22.83 7.31
CA PRO A 357 -6.82 22.40 8.51
C PRO A 357 -8.05 23.30 8.70
N GLN A 358 -9.21 22.68 8.93
CA GLN A 358 -10.39 23.42 9.32
C GLN A 358 -10.14 23.87 10.77
N GLY A 359 -9.66 25.10 10.94
CA GLY A 359 -9.46 25.69 12.26
C GLY A 359 -10.73 25.61 13.10
N PRO A 360 -10.63 25.77 14.44
CA PRO A 360 -11.77 25.61 15.32
C PRO A 360 -12.94 26.46 14.83
N VAL A 361 -14.07 25.78 14.55
CA VAL A 361 -15.33 26.44 14.22
C VAL A 361 -15.64 27.37 15.39
N SER A 362 -15.42 28.66 15.16
CA SER A 362 -15.89 29.73 16.03
C SER A 362 -17.40 29.62 16.06
N HIS A 363 -17.93 28.88 17.04
CA HIS A 363 -19.29 29.10 17.50
C HIS A 363 -19.29 30.48 18.16
N ALA A 364 -19.42 31.51 17.32
CA ALA A 364 -19.74 32.85 17.79
C ALA A 364 -20.97 32.73 18.68
N ARG A 365 -20.75 32.94 19.98
CA ARG A 365 -21.79 33.06 20.98
C ARG A 365 -22.76 34.13 20.52
N ALA A 366 -23.96 33.73 20.08
CA ALA A 366 -25.09 34.62 20.06
C ALA A 366 -25.48 34.89 21.53
N SER A 367 -24.87 35.92 22.13
CA SER A 367 -25.35 36.49 23.39
C SER A 367 -25.96 37.86 23.14
N ALA A 368 -27.24 37.93 23.48
CA ALA A 368 -27.97 39.07 24.01
C ALA A 368 -28.26 40.28 23.10
N SER A 369 -29.53 40.37 22.70
CA SER A 369 -30.28 41.63 22.81
C SER A 369 -31.78 41.32 22.85
N ARG A 370 -32.33 41.18 24.08
CA ARG A 370 -33.70 41.58 24.35
C ARG A 370 -33.66 42.48 25.58
N SER A 371 -33.56 43.76 25.30
CA SER A 371 -33.79 44.84 26.25
C SER A 371 -35.24 44.79 26.74
N ARG A 372 -35.40 44.90 28.05
CA ARG A 372 -36.61 45.41 28.68
C ARG A 372 -36.94 46.80 28.12
N SER A 373 -38.17 47.04 27.70
CA SER A 373 -38.92 48.27 28.00
C SER A 373 -40.35 48.22 27.47
N LYS A 374 -41.31 47.93 28.35
CA LYS A 374 -42.51 48.70 28.71
C LYS A 374 -43.58 47.77 29.28
#